data_AF-A0A9P5LM83-F1
#
_entry.id   AF-A0A9P5LM83-F1
#
_cell.length_a   1.000
_cell.length_b   1.000
_cell.length_c   1.000
_cell.angle_alpha   90.00
_cell.angle_beta   90.00
_cell.angle_gamma   90.00
#
_symmetry.space_group_name_H-M   'P 1'
#
loop_
_entity.id
_entity.type
_entity.pdbx_description
1 polymer ?
#
loop_
_entity_poly.entity_id
_entity_poly.type
_entity_poly.pdbx_seq_one_letter_code
_entity_poly.pdbx_strand_id
1 'polypeptide(L)'
;MSALLGSAFNRERLFSPFWAARWKKSFLLVAAVGLLLQLIFLGNMCYLYGIVFKSASHTHNLKILAVDFDGAEVGESLLTAYQSLKANTFPTIEYGSASRYPTPESLRKAVCNEGYWAAVYTHHNASERLMAAIEGKATHNASDTITYIYDAVYYPVVAASFVESSLQRLINGAAHAYYTVAPDALATVNLTNPISASAFLTPIMPTSTIILPTTQGSRVLLNTVSMIIPILMQFFFIMVSNLLFTEANVYLKLWKRDLILLRILIGKIGSVWATQKRCQAVEKDEEKTL
;
A
#
# COMPACT_ATOMS: atom_id res chain seq x y z
N MET A 1 -56.90 25.92 4.36
CA MET A 1 -56.35 26.05 2.98
C MET A 1 -56.09 27.52 2.56
N SER A 2 -55.73 28.43 3.49
CA SER A 2 -55.49 29.86 3.17
C SER A 2 -54.09 30.36 3.57
N ALA A 3 -53.31 29.61 4.35
CA ALA A 3 -51.98 30.04 4.82
C ALA A 3 -50.82 29.80 3.81
N LEU A 4 -51.07 29.11 2.69
CA LEU A 4 -50.03 28.82 1.69
C LEU A 4 -49.84 29.90 0.62
N LEU A 5 -50.74 30.90 0.55
CA LEU A 5 -50.70 31.96 -0.47
C LEU A 5 -50.01 33.26 0.01
N GLY A 6 -49.75 33.42 1.32
CA GLY A 6 -49.16 34.65 1.87
C GLY A 6 -47.63 34.78 1.75
N SER A 7 -46.90 33.73 1.36
CA SER A 7 -45.42 33.76 1.27
C SER A 7 -44.87 34.03 -0.15
N ALA A 8 -45.76 34.33 -1.10
CA ALA A 8 -45.40 34.57 -2.50
C ALA A 8 -44.96 36.02 -2.79
N PHE A 9 -45.22 36.97 -1.88
CA PHE A 9 -45.14 38.41 -2.20
C PHE A 9 -43.76 39.06 -2.02
N ASN A 10 -42.73 38.31 -1.59
CA ASN A 10 -41.40 38.87 -1.33
C ASN A 10 -40.25 37.94 -1.77
N ARG A 11 -40.50 37.12 -2.81
CA ARG A 11 -39.48 36.27 -3.44
C ARG A 11 -39.00 36.93 -4.73
N GLU A 12 -37.71 37.14 -4.80
CA GLU A 12 -37.04 37.79 -5.92
C GLU A 12 -36.51 36.73 -6.91
N ARG A 13 -36.58 37.02 -8.21
CA ARG A 13 -36.01 36.16 -9.26
C ARG A 13 -34.48 36.22 -9.23
N LEU A 14 -33.81 35.14 -9.64
CA LEU A 14 -32.35 34.99 -9.60
C LEU A 14 -31.55 36.20 -10.18
N PHE A 15 -32.07 36.81 -11.26
CA PHE A 15 -31.42 37.90 -12.00
C PHE A 15 -31.97 39.31 -11.70
N SER A 16 -32.67 39.51 -10.58
CA SER A 16 -33.15 40.85 -10.23
C SER A 16 -32.01 41.79 -9.78
N PRO A 17 -32.12 43.11 -9.98
CA PRO A 17 -31.09 44.08 -9.58
C PRO A 17 -30.79 44.04 -8.08
N PHE A 18 -31.76 43.61 -7.25
CA PHE A 18 -31.61 43.34 -5.82
C PHE A 18 -30.54 42.28 -5.52
N TRP A 19 -30.46 41.24 -6.34
CA TRP A 19 -29.51 40.16 -6.20
C TRP A 19 -28.19 40.41 -6.96
N ALA A 20 -28.19 41.18 -8.05
CA ALA A 20 -26.99 41.41 -8.87
C ALA A 20 -25.77 41.92 -8.07
N ALA A 21 -25.98 42.84 -7.12
CA ALA A 21 -24.91 43.36 -6.26
C ALA A 21 -24.50 42.39 -5.13
N ARG A 22 -25.45 41.59 -4.63
CA ARG A 22 -25.21 40.61 -3.55
C ARG A 22 -24.55 39.34 -4.07
N TRP A 23 -24.91 38.89 -5.28
CA TRP A 23 -24.28 37.76 -5.94
C TRP A 23 -22.79 37.98 -6.14
N LYS A 24 -22.36 39.18 -6.55
CA LYS A 24 -20.92 39.48 -6.69
C LYS A 24 -20.17 39.26 -5.38
N LYS A 25 -20.72 39.72 -4.24
CA LYS A 25 -20.10 39.55 -2.92
C LYS A 25 -20.15 38.10 -2.42
N SER A 26 -21.31 37.44 -2.56
CA SER A 26 -21.49 36.05 -2.13
C SER A 26 -20.66 35.07 -2.97
N PHE A 27 -20.60 35.24 -4.29
CA PHE A 27 -19.75 34.41 -5.15
C PHE A 27 -18.26 34.67 -4.91
N LEU A 28 -17.85 35.93 -4.70
CA LEU A 28 -16.46 36.23 -4.35
C LEU A 28 -16.05 35.57 -3.03
N LEU A 29 -16.92 35.61 -2.02
CA LEU A 29 -16.68 34.98 -0.73
C LEU A 29 -16.64 33.44 -0.83
N VAL A 30 -17.60 32.83 -1.53
CA VAL A 30 -17.61 31.38 -1.78
C VAL A 30 -16.37 30.94 -2.56
N ALA A 31 -15.96 31.71 -3.57
CA ALA A 31 -14.74 31.43 -4.34
C ALA A 31 -13.48 31.55 -3.48
N ALA A 32 -13.38 32.58 -2.63
CA ALA A 32 -12.24 32.76 -1.72
C ALA A 32 -12.13 31.59 -0.72
N VAL A 33 -13.23 31.16 -0.12
CA VAL A 33 -13.24 30.03 0.81
C VAL A 33 -13.00 28.70 0.09
N GLY A 34 -13.55 28.51 -1.10
CA GLY A 34 -13.26 27.35 -1.94
C GLY A 34 -11.78 27.25 -2.30
N LEU A 35 -11.15 28.37 -2.64
CA LEU A 35 -9.71 28.43 -2.92
C LEU A 35 -8.86 28.13 -1.68
N LEU A 36 -9.23 28.66 -0.51
CA LEU A 36 -8.56 28.34 0.75
C LEU A 36 -8.64 26.85 1.09
N LEU A 37 -9.83 26.25 0.99
CA LEU A 37 -10.02 24.81 1.17
C LEU A 37 -9.14 24.01 0.19
N GLN A 38 -9.10 24.42 -1.07
CA GLN A 38 -8.26 23.76 -2.08
C GLN A 38 -6.78 23.80 -1.72
N LEU A 39 -6.28 24.92 -1.19
CA LEU A 39 -4.88 25.06 -0.76
C LEU A 39 -4.58 24.17 0.46
N ILE A 40 -5.50 24.08 1.42
CA ILE A 40 -5.35 23.20 2.58
C ILE A 40 -5.28 21.73 2.13
N PHE A 41 -6.23 21.29 1.29
CA PHE A 41 -6.24 19.92 0.79
C PHE A 41 -5.03 19.62 -0.10
N LEU A 42 -4.58 20.58 -0.91
CA LEU A 42 -3.36 20.45 -1.69
C LEU A 42 -2.14 20.30 -0.79
N GLY A 43 -2.01 21.10 0.27
CA GLY A 43 -0.93 21.00 1.23
C GLY A 43 -0.90 19.63 1.93
N ASN A 44 -2.05 19.13 2.37
CA ASN A 44 -2.18 17.80 2.96
C ASN A 44 -1.81 16.69 1.96
N MET A 45 -2.19 16.84 0.70
CA MET A 45 -1.81 15.90 -0.37
C MET A 45 -0.33 15.93 -0.67
N CYS A 46 0.26 17.12 -0.82
CA CYS A 46 1.70 17.27 -0.99
C CYS A 46 2.48 16.67 0.18
N TYR A 47 1.98 16.81 1.41
CA TYR A 47 2.58 16.17 2.58
C TYR A 47 2.46 14.65 2.52
N LEU A 48 1.26 14.11 2.29
CA LEU A 48 1.02 12.66 2.20
C LEU A 48 1.83 12.00 1.07
N TYR A 49 1.85 12.58 -0.12
CA TYR A 49 2.68 12.07 -1.21
C TYR A 49 4.16 12.33 -0.95
N GLY A 50 4.52 13.41 -0.27
CA GLY A 50 5.90 13.72 0.12
C GLY A 50 6.50 12.68 1.04
N ILE A 51 5.75 12.17 2.03
CA ILE A 51 6.24 11.11 2.93
C ILE A 51 6.35 9.75 2.22
N VAL A 52 5.55 9.50 1.18
CA VAL A 52 5.63 8.27 0.37
C VAL A 52 6.67 8.38 -0.76
N PHE A 53 7.04 9.61 -1.13
CA PHE A 53 7.97 9.88 -2.21
C PHE A 53 9.33 9.22 -1.91
N LYS A 54 9.83 8.44 -2.88
CA LYS A 54 11.06 7.64 -2.73
C LYS A 54 11.06 6.64 -1.57
N SER A 55 9.90 6.28 -1.00
CA SER A 55 9.80 5.20 -0.01
C SER A 55 10.49 3.91 -0.46
N ALA A 56 10.38 3.57 -1.76
CA ALA A 56 11.10 2.44 -2.37
C ALA A 56 12.63 2.58 -2.35
N SER A 57 13.19 3.80 -2.39
CA SER A 57 14.64 4.03 -2.29
C SER A 57 15.17 3.94 -0.86
N HIS A 58 14.28 4.00 0.13
CA HIS A 58 14.61 3.91 1.55
C HIS A 58 14.35 2.52 2.12
N THR A 59 13.98 1.54 1.28
CA THR A 59 13.71 0.17 1.69
C THR A 59 14.91 -0.50 2.34
N HIS A 60 16.14 -0.11 2.00
CA HIS A 60 17.36 -0.59 2.69
C HIS A 60 17.41 -0.28 4.19
N ASN A 61 16.64 0.70 4.69
CA ASN A 61 16.54 0.97 6.13
C ASN A 61 15.70 -0.07 6.88
N LEU A 62 14.93 -0.90 6.16
CA LEU A 62 14.22 -2.03 6.73
C LEU A 62 15.23 -3.13 7.02
N LYS A 63 15.37 -3.49 8.29
CA LYS A 63 16.26 -4.56 8.74
C LYS A 63 15.50 -5.87 8.85
N ILE A 64 16.02 -6.89 8.20
CA ILE A 64 15.51 -8.27 8.27
C ILE A 64 16.61 -9.14 8.87
N LEU A 65 16.25 -9.94 9.87
CA LEU A 65 17.17 -10.88 10.51
C LEU A 65 17.19 -12.19 9.72
N ALA A 66 18.34 -12.64 9.22
CA ALA A 66 18.48 -13.96 8.60
C ALA A 66 19.28 -14.89 9.53
N VAL A 67 18.78 -16.09 9.79
CA VAL A 67 19.50 -17.10 10.58
C VAL A 67 19.55 -18.40 9.81
N ASP A 68 20.76 -18.92 9.60
CA ASP A 68 20.96 -20.21 8.98
C ASP A 68 21.09 -21.30 10.06
N PHE A 69 20.10 -22.17 10.16
CA PHE A 69 20.13 -23.34 11.05
C PHE A 69 20.65 -24.60 10.34
N ASP A 70 20.74 -24.57 9.02
CA ASP A 70 21.21 -25.67 8.20
C ASP A 70 22.74 -25.68 8.09
N GLY A 71 23.33 -24.49 7.89
CA GLY A 71 24.79 -24.33 7.76
C GLY A 71 25.37 -24.95 6.49
N ALA A 72 24.54 -25.15 5.47
CA ALA A 72 24.83 -25.91 4.26
C ALA A 72 24.28 -25.20 2.99
N GLU A 73 24.15 -25.91 1.87
CA GLU A 73 23.90 -25.33 0.54
C GLU A 73 22.61 -24.50 0.45
N VAL A 74 21.55 -24.86 1.17
CA VAL A 74 20.31 -24.08 1.25
C VAL A 74 20.55 -22.72 1.92
N GLY A 75 21.31 -22.69 3.01
CA GLY A 75 21.71 -21.45 3.69
C GLY A 75 22.63 -20.56 2.82
N GLU A 76 23.59 -21.18 2.13
CA GLU A 76 24.48 -20.48 1.21
C GLU A 76 23.74 -19.97 -0.05
N SER A 77 22.74 -20.69 -0.53
CA SER A 77 21.86 -20.23 -1.62
C SER A 77 21.09 -18.96 -1.24
N LEU A 78 20.67 -18.86 0.03
CA LEU A 78 20.00 -17.67 0.58
C LEU A 78 20.95 -16.47 0.64
N LEU A 79 22.21 -16.70 1.04
CA LEU A 79 23.26 -15.68 1.03
C LEU A 79 23.57 -15.19 -0.39
N THR A 80 23.72 -16.12 -1.33
CA THR A 80 23.99 -15.83 -2.75
C THR A 80 22.83 -15.02 -3.37
N ALA A 81 21.59 -15.41 -3.08
CA ALA A 81 20.41 -14.67 -3.51
C ALA A 81 20.39 -13.24 -2.95
N TYR A 82 20.70 -13.06 -1.65
CA TYR A 82 20.78 -11.73 -1.06
C TYR A 82 21.84 -10.86 -1.73
N GLN A 83 23.03 -11.40 -2.00
CA GLN A 83 24.10 -10.67 -2.68
C GLN A 83 23.66 -10.17 -4.07
N SER A 84 22.89 -10.97 -4.82
CA SER A 84 22.35 -10.58 -6.12
C SER A 84 21.25 -9.51 -6.04
N LEU A 85 20.48 -9.48 -4.95
CA LEU A 85 19.35 -8.56 -4.75
C LEU A 85 19.72 -7.29 -3.98
N LYS A 86 20.95 -7.22 -3.44
CA LYS A 86 21.42 -6.12 -2.61
C LYS A 86 21.41 -4.81 -3.40
N ALA A 87 20.46 -3.94 -3.08
CA ALA A 87 20.29 -2.62 -3.67
C ALA A 87 19.63 -1.67 -2.67
N ASN A 88 19.65 -0.36 -2.94
CA ASN A 88 18.95 0.63 -2.11
C ASN A 88 17.43 0.41 -2.05
N THR A 89 16.90 -0.35 -3.02
CA THR A 89 15.49 -0.72 -3.16
C THR A 89 15.13 -2.05 -2.49
N PHE A 90 16.08 -2.67 -1.78
CA PHE A 90 15.89 -3.96 -1.12
C PHE A 90 16.22 -3.83 0.38
N PRO A 91 15.49 -4.50 1.29
CA PRO A 91 15.79 -4.49 2.73
C PRO A 91 17.23 -4.93 3.04
N THR A 92 17.80 -4.36 4.10
CA THR A 92 19.08 -4.85 4.61
C THR A 92 18.87 -6.14 5.38
N ILE A 93 19.59 -7.19 5.01
CA ILE A 93 19.57 -8.46 5.70
C ILE A 93 20.78 -8.53 6.62
N GLU A 94 20.53 -8.68 7.93
CA GLU A 94 21.55 -8.90 8.94
C GLU A 94 21.57 -10.38 9.29
N TYR A 95 22.72 -11.03 9.11
CA TYR A 95 22.88 -12.44 9.45
C TYR A 95 23.16 -12.61 10.94
N GLY A 96 22.25 -13.30 11.63
CA GLY A 96 22.37 -13.68 13.03
C GLY A 96 22.94 -15.09 13.20
N SER A 97 23.67 -15.31 14.29
CA SER A 97 24.16 -16.64 14.64
C SER A 97 23.05 -17.49 15.29
N ALA A 98 22.96 -18.76 14.91
CA ALA A 98 22.04 -19.73 15.53
C ALA A 98 22.20 -19.86 17.06
N SER A 99 23.40 -19.57 17.60
CA SER A 99 23.64 -19.53 19.05
C SER A 99 22.89 -18.43 19.78
N ARG A 100 22.65 -17.30 19.12
CA ARG A 100 21.93 -16.14 19.68
C ARG A 100 20.43 -16.30 19.55
N TYR A 101 19.99 -16.94 18.47
CA TYR A 101 18.59 -17.19 18.17
C TYR A 101 18.38 -18.70 17.95
N PRO A 102 18.39 -19.53 19.01
CA PRO A 102 18.37 -20.99 18.87
C PRO A 102 17.00 -21.56 18.48
N THR A 103 15.92 -20.77 18.58
CA THR A 103 14.56 -21.25 18.31
C THR A 103 13.77 -20.28 17.43
N PRO A 104 12.79 -20.75 16.65
CA PRO A 104 11.87 -19.88 15.92
C PRO A 104 11.17 -18.85 16.82
N GLU A 105 10.95 -19.17 18.10
CA GLU A 105 10.35 -18.24 19.06
C GLU A 105 11.28 -17.13 19.50
N SER A 106 12.59 -17.37 19.52
CA SER A 106 13.58 -16.31 19.71
C SER A 106 13.60 -15.33 18.53
N LEU A 107 13.43 -15.83 17.30
CA LEU A 107 13.28 -14.99 16.10
C LEU A 107 11.99 -14.17 16.15
N ARG A 108 10.88 -14.77 16.57
CA ARG A 108 9.62 -14.06 16.77
C ARG A 108 9.75 -12.92 17.78
N LYS A 109 10.45 -13.15 18.90
CA LYS A 109 10.75 -12.09 19.88
C LYS A 109 11.65 -11.00 19.30
N ALA A 110 12.60 -11.34 18.44
CA ALA A 110 13.46 -10.35 17.78
C ALA A 110 12.66 -9.41 16.86
N VAL A 111 11.69 -9.96 16.10
CA VAL A 111 10.78 -9.16 15.28
C VAL A 111 9.90 -8.25 16.14
N CYS A 112 9.37 -8.74 17.25
CA CYS A 112 8.48 -7.94 18.11
C CYS A 112 9.21 -6.89 18.97
N ASN A 113 10.42 -7.18 19.47
CA ASN A 113 11.07 -6.40 20.54
C ASN A 113 12.43 -5.79 20.15
N GLU A 114 13.14 -6.35 19.17
CA GLU A 114 14.51 -5.94 18.82
C GLU A 114 14.59 -5.03 17.59
N GLY A 115 13.43 -4.60 17.04
CA GLY A 115 13.37 -3.62 15.97
C GLY A 115 13.62 -4.16 14.56
N TYR A 116 13.56 -5.49 14.38
CA TYR A 116 13.57 -6.11 13.04
C TYR A 116 12.16 -6.13 12.45
N TRP A 117 12.05 -5.87 11.16
CA TRP A 117 10.76 -5.90 10.44
C TRP A 117 10.30 -7.32 10.12
N ALA A 118 11.26 -8.23 9.94
CA ALA A 118 11.03 -9.64 9.70
C ALA A 118 12.25 -10.46 10.08
N ALA A 119 12.04 -11.77 10.20
CA ALA A 119 13.09 -12.76 10.29
C ALA A 119 12.92 -13.81 9.20
N VAL A 120 14.00 -14.35 8.66
CA VAL A 120 14.01 -15.48 7.74
C VAL A 120 14.99 -16.52 8.29
N TYR A 121 14.60 -17.79 8.24
CA TYR A 121 15.47 -18.87 8.68
C TYR A 121 15.34 -20.10 7.80
N THR A 122 16.46 -20.81 7.65
CA THR A 122 16.50 -22.15 7.06
C THR A 122 16.20 -23.18 8.13
N HIS A 123 15.58 -24.31 7.80
CA HIS A 123 15.38 -25.38 8.78
C HIS A 123 16.63 -26.25 8.92
N HIS A 124 16.81 -26.89 10.08
CA HIS A 124 17.90 -27.85 10.29
C HIS A 124 17.88 -29.00 9.28
N ASN A 125 19.04 -29.39 8.77
CA ASN A 125 19.22 -30.47 7.78
C ASN A 125 18.31 -30.32 6.55
N ALA A 126 18.03 -29.08 6.12
CA ALA A 126 17.23 -28.82 4.93
C ALA A 126 17.97 -29.26 3.66
N SER A 127 19.28 -28.99 3.58
CA SER A 127 20.11 -29.40 2.43
C SER A 127 20.22 -30.92 2.29
N GLU A 128 20.48 -31.62 3.39
CA GLU A 128 20.56 -33.09 3.41
C GLU A 128 19.23 -33.73 2.99
N ARG A 129 18.11 -33.23 3.52
CA ARG A 129 16.76 -33.71 3.16
C ARG A 129 16.45 -33.47 1.68
N LEU A 130 16.81 -32.30 1.15
CA LEU A 130 16.62 -31.97 -0.25
C LEU A 130 17.48 -32.86 -1.16
N MET A 131 18.77 -33.04 -0.85
CA MET A 131 19.66 -33.90 -1.62
C MET A 131 19.22 -35.37 -1.60
N ALA A 132 18.83 -35.90 -0.44
CA ALA A 132 18.30 -37.26 -0.34
C ALA A 132 17.03 -37.47 -1.19
N ALA A 133 16.20 -36.43 -1.33
CA ALA A 133 15.03 -36.47 -2.19
C ALA A 133 15.37 -36.34 -3.67
N ILE A 134 16.37 -35.52 -4.03
CA ILE A 134 16.91 -35.44 -5.40
C ILE A 134 17.52 -36.79 -5.82
N GLU A 135 18.14 -37.54 -4.92
CA GLU A 135 18.59 -38.91 -5.16
C GLU A 135 17.42 -39.93 -5.27
N GLY A 136 16.19 -39.50 -4.97
CA GLY A 136 14.99 -40.34 -5.00
C GLY A 136 14.82 -41.25 -3.78
N LYS A 137 15.55 -41.01 -2.68
CA LYS A 137 15.52 -41.82 -1.45
C LYS A 137 14.40 -41.40 -0.50
N ALA A 138 13.94 -40.15 -0.56
CA ALA A 138 12.94 -39.59 0.34
C ALA A 138 11.98 -38.64 -0.38
N THR A 139 10.79 -38.43 0.18
CA THR A 139 9.84 -37.41 -0.30
C THR A 139 10.23 -36.03 0.25
N HIS A 140 10.37 -35.04 -0.63
CA HIS A 140 10.66 -33.66 -0.24
C HIS A 140 9.39 -32.83 -0.07
N ASN A 141 9.38 -31.98 0.95
CA ASN A 141 8.42 -30.89 1.05
C ASN A 141 9.19 -29.57 0.95
N ALA A 142 9.02 -28.88 -0.18
CA ALA A 142 9.70 -27.61 -0.44
C ALA A 142 9.38 -26.53 0.61
N SER A 143 8.22 -26.65 1.28
CA SER A 143 7.77 -25.72 2.34
C SER A 143 8.60 -25.82 3.62
N ASP A 144 9.30 -26.94 3.86
CA ASP A 144 10.04 -27.20 5.10
C ASP A 144 11.53 -26.81 4.99
N THR A 145 11.88 -26.00 3.99
CA THR A 145 13.26 -25.55 3.72
C THR A 145 13.53 -24.17 4.33
N ILE A 146 12.75 -23.16 3.93
CA ILE A 146 12.92 -21.78 4.37
C ILE A 146 11.59 -21.23 4.88
N THR A 147 11.61 -20.71 6.09
CA THR A 147 10.46 -20.03 6.68
C THR A 147 10.81 -18.59 7.03
N TYR A 148 9.88 -17.68 6.77
CA TYR A 148 10.00 -16.29 7.17
C TYR A 148 8.86 -15.90 8.12
N ILE A 149 9.20 -15.00 9.04
CA ILE A 149 8.32 -14.47 10.09
C ILE A 149 8.27 -12.95 9.91
N TYR A 150 7.07 -12.38 9.91
CA TYR A 150 6.91 -10.93 9.94
C TYR A 150 5.65 -10.53 10.71
N ASP A 151 5.62 -9.28 11.19
CA ASP A 151 4.45 -8.69 11.84
C ASP A 151 3.60 -7.96 10.81
N ALA A 152 2.36 -8.43 10.62
CA ALA A 152 1.42 -7.84 9.67
C ALA A 152 0.68 -6.62 10.23
N VAL A 153 0.64 -6.43 11.56
CA VAL A 153 0.00 -5.27 12.21
C VAL A 153 0.94 -4.08 12.27
N TYR A 154 2.25 -4.32 12.42
CA TYR A 154 3.25 -3.26 12.49
C TYR A 154 3.41 -2.57 11.12
N TYR A 155 2.68 -1.47 10.90
CA TYR A 155 2.56 -0.75 9.63
C TYR A 155 2.18 -1.66 8.44
N PRO A 156 0.89 -2.05 8.31
CA PRO A 156 0.43 -3.10 7.39
C PRO A 156 0.81 -2.86 5.91
N VAL A 157 0.82 -1.59 5.50
CA VAL A 157 1.20 -1.20 4.14
C VAL A 157 2.67 -1.52 3.87
N VAL A 158 3.57 -1.23 4.81
CA VAL A 158 5.01 -1.49 4.65
C VAL A 158 5.28 -3.00 4.73
N ALA A 159 4.67 -3.68 5.70
CA ALA A 159 4.78 -5.12 5.87
C ALA A 159 4.38 -5.87 4.58
N ALA A 160 3.21 -5.59 4.02
CA ALA A 160 2.73 -6.28 2.82
C ALA A 160 3.45 -5.82 1.53
N SER A 161 3.71 -4.53 1.33
CA SER A 161 4.32 -4.03 0.09
C SER A 161 5.82 -4.27 0.00
N PHE A 162 6.56 -4.08 1.09
CA PHE A 162 8.02 -4.07 1.06
C PHE A 162 8.61 -5.30 1.74
N VAL A 163 8.11 -5.70 2.90
CA VAL A 163 8.72 -6.81 3.67
C VAL A 163 8.37 -8.15 3.04
N GLU A 164 7.08 -8.47 2.95
CA GLU A 164 6.59 -9.74 2.37
C GLU A 164 7.05 -9.92 0.92
N SER A 165 6.88 -8.89 0.08
CA SER A 165 7.30 -8.96 -1.34
C SER A 165 8.81 -9.10 -1.53
N SER A 166 9.62 -8.59 -0.59
CA SER A 166 11.08 -8.75 -0.64
C SER A 166 11.50 -10.13 -0.15
N LEU A 167 10.86 -10.67 0.89
CA LEU A 167 11.11 -12.02 1.39
C LEU A 167 10.77 -13.08 0.35
N GLN A 168 9.62 -12.95 -0.33
CA GLN A 168 9.26 -13.84 -1.43
C GLN A 168 10.29 -13.77 -2.57
N ARG A 169 10.73 -12.56 -2.94
CA ARG A 169 11.80 -12.39 -3.95
C ARG A 169 13.12 -13.01 -3.52
N LEU A 170 13.51 -12.87 -2.25
CA LEU A 170 14.71 -13.48 -1.70
C LEU A 170 14.66 -15.00 -1.78
N ILE A 171 13.57 -15.61 -1.33
CA ILE A 171 13.44 -17.07 -1.27
C ILE A 171 13.35 -17.67 -2.68
N ASN A 172 12.64 -17.00 -3.60
CA ASN A 172 12.62 -17.41 -5.00
C ASN A 172 14.02 -17.26 -5.64
N GLY A 173 14.75 -16.20 -5.30
CA GLY A 173 16.15 -16.05 -5.69
C GLY A 173 17.04 -17.16 -5.14
N ALA A 174 16.82 -17.60 -3.89
CA ALA A 174 17.54 -18.69 -3.27
C ALA A 174 17.27 -20.03 -3.97
N ALA A 175 16.01 -20.30 -4.33
CA ALA A 175 15.64 -21.47 -5.13
C ALA A 175 16.40 -21.54 -6.47
N HIS A 176 16.61 -20.40 -7.12
CA HIS A 176 17.41 -20.32 -8.35
C HIS A 176 18.91 -20.43 -8.09
N ALA A 177 19.42 -19.80 -7.03
CA ALA A 177 20.82 -19.84 -6.65
C ALA A 177 21.25 -21.23 -6.15
N TYR A 178 20.32 -22.06 -5.67
CA TYR A 178 20.62 -23.41 -5.16
C TYR A 178 21.46 -24.23 -6.15
N TYR A 179 21.12 -24.26 -7.43
CA TYR A 179 21.88 -25.04 -8.43
C TYR A 179 23.29 -24.50 -8.70
N THR A 180 23.55 -23.23 -8.41
CA THR A 180 24.89 -22.66 -8.53
C THR A 180 25.77 -23.00 -7.33
N VAL A 181 25.15 -23.22 -6.17
CA VAL A 181 25.83 -23.57 -4.91
C VAL A 181 26.00 -25.09 -4.79
N ALA A 182 25.00 -25.87 -5.22
CA ALA A 182 24.97 -27.33 -5.16
C ALA A 182 25.06 -27.94 -6.58
N PRO A 183 26.25 -27.96 -7.23
CA PRO A 183 26.40 -28.55 -8.56
C PRO A 183 26.10 -30.06 -8.58
N ASP A 184 26.31 -30.74 -7.44
CA ASP A 184 26.06 -32.18 -7.29
C ASP A 184 24.59 -32.56 -7.45
N ALA A 185 23.66 -31.63 -7.20
CA ALA A 185 22.23 -31.83 -7.42
C ALA A 185 21.91 -32.16 -8.90
N LEU A 186 22.65 -31.56 -9.84
CA LEU A 186 22.48 -31.82 -11.28
C LEU A 186 23.06 -33.18 -11.69
N ALA A 187 24.11 -33.64 -11.01
CA ALA A 187 24.74 -34.93 -11.28
C ALA A 187 23.93 -36.12 -10.72
N THR A 188 23.16 -35.89 -9.66
CA THR A 188 22.46 -36.94 -8.90
C THR A 188 20.98 -37.09 -9.26
N VAL A 189 20.38 -36.12 -9.93
CA VAL A 189 18.94 -36.15 -10.27
C VAL A 189 18.60 -37.29 -11.23
N ASN A 190 17.55 -38.04 -10.89
CA ASN A 190 16.94 -39.04 -11.75
C ASN A 190 15.54 -38.58 -12.19
N LEU A 191 15.46 -37.92 -13.33
CA LEU A 191 14.21 -37.38 -13.89
C LEU A 191 13.17 -38.46 -14.24
N THR A 192 13.55 -39.73 -14.25
CA THR A 192 12.64 -40.87 -14.47
C THR A 192 11.82 -41.19 -13.21
N ASN A 193 12.35 -40.86 -12.02
CA ASN A 193 11.64 -41.05 -10.76
C ASN A 193 10.84 -39.78 -10.43
N PRO A 194 9.50 -39.85 -10.27
CA PRO A 194 8.68 -38.67 -9.99
C PRO A 194 9.04 -37.97 -8.66
N ILE A 195 9.60 -38.70 -7.69
CA ILE A 195 10.03 -38.13 -6.41
C ILE A 195 11.27 -37.25 -6.60
N SER A 196 12.27 -37.77 -7.33
CA SER A 196 13.50 -37.04 -7.66
C SER A 196 13.23 -35.85 -8.58
N ALA A 197 12.38 -36.03 -9.61
CA ALA A 197 12.00 -34.96 -10.51
C ALA A 197 11.26 -33.81 -9.79
N SER A 198 10.35 -34.12 -8.86
CA SER A 198 9.63 -33.08 -8.13
C SER A 198 10.51 -32.35 -7.12
N ALA A 199 11.36 -33.06 -6.37
CA ALA A 199 12.33 -32.44 -5.47
C ALA A 199 13.32 -31.53 -6.20
N PHE A 200 13.78 -31.95 -7.38
CA PHE A 200 14.63 -31.14 -8.24
C PHE A 200 13.87 -29.92 -8.76
N LEU A 201 12.69 -30.05 -9.36
CA LEU A 201 11.98 -28.91 -9.96
C LEU A 201 11.48 -27.88 -8.94
N THR A 202 11.22 -28.29 -7.70
CA THR A 202 10.78 -27.41 -6.62
C THR A 202 11.67 -27.59 -5.38
N PRO A 203 12.90 -27.06 -5.38
CA PRO A 203 13.85 -27.31 -4.31
C PRO A 203 13.49 -26.54 -3.04
N ILE A 204 13.07 -25.28 -3.19
CA ILE A 204 12.79 -24.34 -2.09
C ILE A 204 11.46 -23.64 -2.38
N MET A 205 10.58 -23.57 -1.38
CA MET A 205 9.32 -22.83 -1.45
C MET A 205 9.19 -21.90 -0.25
N PRO A 206 8.71 -20.65 -0.44
CA PRO A 206 8.53 -19.71 0.67
C PRO A 206 7.38 -20.11 1.59
N THR A 207 7.70 -20.37 2.85
CA THR A 207 6.71 -20.59 3.92
C THR A 207 6.66 -19.40 4.87
N SER A 208 5.45 -18.91 5.17
CA SER A 208 5.23 -17.76 6.05
C SER A 208 4.71 -18.16 7.42
N THR A 209 5.23 -17.56 8.47
CA THR A 209 4.62 -17.53 9.81
C THR A 209 4.26 -16.09 10.15
N ILE A 210 3.01 -15.73 9.94
CA ILE A 210 2.55 -14.34 10.08
C ILE A 210 2.17 -14.06 11.54
N ILE A 211 2.79 -13.04 12.14
CA ILE A 211 2.38 -12.53 13.45
C ILE A 211 1.18 -11.62 13.21
N LEU A 212 0.05 -11.92 13.88
CA LEU A 212 -1.20 -11.16 13.82
C LEU A 212 -1.66 -10.87 12.37
N PRO A 213 -2.16 -11.88 11.63
CA PRO A 213 -2.50 -11.70 10.22
C PRO A 213 -3.54 -10.60 10.02
N THR A 214 -3.26 -9.67 9.11
CA THR A 214 -4.19 -8.59 8.73
C THR A 214 -4.67 -8.78 7.30
N THR A 215 -5.96 -8.56 7.06
CA THR A 215 -6.57 -8.59 5.71
C THR A 215 -6.56 -7.22 5.02
N GLN A 216 -5.88 -6.24 5.60
CA GLN A 216 -5.80 -4.88 5.06
C GLN A 216 -4.85 -4.89 3.86
N GLY A 217 -5.40 -4.74 2.64
CA GLY A 217 -4.61 -4.75 1.42
C GLY A 217 -3.57 -3.62 1.40
N SER A 218 -2.38 -3.91 0.86
CA SER A 218 -1.28 -2.94 0.76
C SER A 218 -1.61 -1.67 -0.05
N ARG A 219 -2.60 -1.77 -0.96
CA ARG A 219 -3.08 -0.64 -1.78
C ARG A 219 -4.18 0.19 -1.13
N VAL A 220 -4.65 -0.18 0.07
CA VAL A 220 -5.76 0.53 0.75
C VAL A 220 -5.39 1.99 0.98
N LEU A 221 -4.17 2.30 1.45
CA LEU A 221 -3.87 3.70 1.77
C LEU A 221 -3.88 4.62 0.54
N LEU A 222 -3.23 4.22 -0.56
CA LEU A 222 -3.19 5.05 -1.78
C LEU A 222 -4.54 5.07 -2.52
N ASN A 223 -5.23 3.94 -2.64
CA ASN A 223 -6.51 3.88 -3.35
C ASN A 223 -7.64 4.51 -2.52
N THR A 224 -7.65 4.28 -1.21
CA THR A 224 -8.71 4.78 -0.33
C THR A 224 -8.52 6.25 0.01
N VAL A 225 -7.29 6.71 0.29
CA VAL A 225 -7.05 8.14 0.56
C VAL A 225 -7.28 8.99 -0.71
N SER A 226 -6.83 8.52 -1.87
CA SER A 226 -7.07 9.23 -3.15
C SER A 226 -8.54 9.22 -3.57
N MET A 227 -9.35 8.27 -3.08
CA MET A 227 -10.79 8.24 -3.30
C MET A 227 -11.55 9.11 -2.30
N ILE A 228 -11.20 9.05 -1.02
CA ILE A 228 -11.93 9.72 0.07
C ILE A 228 -11.65 11.23 0.08
N ILE A 229 -10.42 11.65 -0.20
CA ILE A 229 -10.06 13.07 -0.03
C ILE A 229 -10.87 13.99 -0.97
N PRO A 230 -11.09 13.67 -2.26
CA PRO A 230 -12.01 14.46 -3.10
C PRO A 230 -13.44 14.52 -2.55
N ILE A 231 -13.93 13.42 -1.95
CA ILE A 231 -15.28 13.37 -1.35
C ILE A 231 -15.35 14.28 -0.13
N LEU A 232 -14.34 14.27 0.73
CA LEU A 232 -14.23 15.17 1.88
C LEU A 232 -14.13 16.63 1.45
N MET A 233 -13.35 16.92 0.41
CA MET A 233 -13.23 18.26 -0.16
C MET A 233 -14.60 18.79 -0.63
N GLN A 234 -15.37 17.96 -1.36
CA GLN A 234 -16.71 18.32 -1.81
C GLN A 234 -17.68 18.51 -0.63
N PHE A 235 -17.59 17.67 0.40
CA PHE A 235 -18.42 17.77 1.60
C PHE A 235 -18.21 19.11 2.32
N PHE A 236 -16.96 19.48 2.61
CA PHE A 236 -16.64 20.75 3.27
C PHE A 236 -17.01 21.96 2.40
N PHE A 237 -16.80 21.88 1.09
CA PHE A 237 -17.20 22.94 0.17
C PHE A 237 -18.72 23.17 0.17
N ILE A 238 -19.52 22.10 0.11
CA ILE A 238 -20.99 22.20 0.19
C ILE A 238 -21.42 22.73 1.55
N MET A 239 -20.83 22.25 2.65
CA MET A 239 -21.16 22.68 4.01
C MET A 239 -20.94 24.18 4.18
N VAL A 240 -19.78 24.70 3.79
CA VAL A 240 -19.47 26.12 3.93
C VAL A 240 -20.31 26.97 2.98
N SER A 241 -20.54 26.52 1.74
CA SER A 241 -21.43 27.21 0.80
C SER A 241 -22.86 27.30 1.36
N ASN A 242 -23.36 26.23 1.98
CA ASN A 242 -24.67 26.22 2.61
C ASN A 242 -24.76 27.19 3.79
N LEU A 243 -23.71 27.27 4.63
CA LEU A 243 -23.65 28.21 5.74
C LEU A 243 -23.71 29.67 5.24
N LEU A 244 -22.91 30.01 4.22
CA LEU A 244 -22.88 31.36 3.63
C LEU A 244 -24.22 31.77 2.99
N PHE A 245 -24.94 30.82 2.36
CA PHE A 245 -26.27 31.10 1.80
C PHE A 245 -27.36 31.25 2.86
N THR A 246 -27.18 30.65 4.03
CA THR A 246 -28.08 30.86 5.18
C THR A 246 -27.90 32.26 5.75
N GLU A 247 -26.66 32.70 5.99
CA GLU A 247 -26.35 34.06 6.44
C GLU A 247 -26.85 35.13 5.45
N ALA A 248 -26.70 34.87 4.14
CA ALA A 248 -27.19 35.77 3.09
C ALA A 248 -28.73 35.71 2.88
N ASN A 249 -29.47 34.94 3.71
CA ASN A 249 -30.93 34.77 3.63
C ASN A 249 -31.44 34.31 2.24
N VAL A 250 -30.59 33.62 1.47
CA VAL A 250 -30.90 33.16 0.10
C VAL A 250 -32.06 32.18 0.12
N TYR A 251 -32.11 31.29 1.13
CA TYR A 251 -33.17 30.29 1.26
C TYR A 251 -34.57 30.88 1.52
N LEU A 252 -34.63 32.07 2.12
CA LEU A 252 -35.89 32.74 2.46
C LEU A 252 -36.40 33.62 1.32
N LYS A 253 -35.50 34.29 0.58
CA LYS A 253 -35.85 35.31 -0.42
C LYS A 253 -35.83 34.84 -1.87
N LEU A 254 -35.28 33.66 -2.17
CA LEU A 254 -35.20 33.13 -3.53
C LEU A 254 -36.40 32.23 -3.88
N TRP A 255 -36.76 32.18 -5.16
CA TRP A 255 -37.76 31.24 -5.66
C TRP A 255 -37.23 29.80 -5.57
N LYS A 256 -38.08 28.85 -5.17
CA LYS A 256 -37.78 27.41 -5.09
C LYS A 256 -37.13 26.81 -6.36
N ARG A 257 -37.54 27.23 -7.57
CA ARG A 257 -36.98 26.73 -8.84
C ARG A 257 -35.55 27.22 -9.07
N ASP A 258 -35.34 28.52 -8.86
CA ASP A 258 -34.04 29.19 -8.96
C ASP A 258 -33.06 28.65 -7.91
N LEU A 259 -33.56 28.28 -6.73
CA LEU A 259 -32.77 27.66 -5.66
C LEU A 259 -32.28 26.26 -6.01
N ILE A 260 -33.11 25.46 -6.68
CA ILE A 260 -32.71 24.13 -7.17
C ILE A 260 -31.65 24.26 -8.27
N LEU A 261 -31.84 25.18 -9.22
CA LEU A 261 -30.87 25.45 -10.29
C LEU A 261 -29.52 25.93 -9.72
N LEU A 262 -29.54 26.84 -8.76
CA LEU A 262 -28.34 27.33 -8.08
C LEU A 262 -27.58 26.18 -7.39
N ARG A 263 -28.28 25.29 -6.68
CA ARG A 263 -27.64 24.13 -6.03
C ARG A 263 -27.02 23.15 -7.02
N ILE A 264 -27.69 22.88 -8.15
CA ILE A 264 -27.15 22.01 -9.19
C ILE A 264 -25.89 22.61 -9.81
N LEU A 265 -25.88 23.92 -10.08
CA LEU A 265 -24.72 24.61 -10.65
C LEU A 265 -23.52 24.60 -9.69
N ILE A 266 -23.72 24.87 -8.41
CA ILE A 266 -22.66 24.84 -7.40
C ILE A 266 -22.10 23.44 -7.20
N GLY A 267 -22.98 22.42 -7.21
CA GLY A 267 -22.58 21.02 -7.16
C GLY A 267 -21.73 20.62 -8.37
N LYS A 268 -22.11 21.06 -9.57
CA LYS A 268 -21.37 20.78 -10.81
C LYS A 268 -20.02 21.49 -10.86
N ILE A 269 -19.95 22.77 -10.46
CA ILE A 269 -18.69 23.52 -10.40
C ILE A 269 -17.71 22.85 -9.42
N GLY A 270 -18.17 22.46 -8.22
CA GLY A 270 -17.32 21.74 -7.27
C GLY A 270 -16.81 20.40 -7.83
N SER A 271 -17.67 19.65 -8.54
CA SER A 271 -17.30 18.36 -9.14
C SER A 271 -16.31 18.50 -10.31
N VAL A 272 -16.52 19.45 -11.23
CA VAL A 272 -15.65 19.62 -12.41
C VAL A 272 -14.24 20.04 -11.99
N TRP A 273 -14.13 20.90 -10.97
CA TRP A 273 -12.84 21.32 -10.42
C TRP A 273 -12.10 20.19 -9.67
N ALA A 274 -12.83 19.29 -9.01
CA ALA A 274 -12.24 18.11 -8.36
C ALA A 274 -11.80 17.03 -9.37
N THR A 275 -12.54 16.84 -10.46
CA THR A 275 -12.24 15.81 -11.47
C THR A 275 -11.13 16.23 -12.44
N GLN A 276 -10.97 17.52 -12.73
CA GLN A 276 -9.97 17.99 -13.69
C GLN A 276 -8.51 17.80 -13.21
N LYS A 277 -8.29 17.71 -11.89
CA LYS A 277 -6.98 17.32 -11.33
C LYS A 277 -6.72 15.81 -11.32
N ARG A 278 -7.76 14.97 -11.46
CA ARG A 278 -7.63 13.51 -11.52
C ARG A 278 -7.01 13.05 -12.85
N CYS A 279 -7.35 13.69 -13.97
CA CYS A 279 -6.80 13.31 -15.27
C CYS A 279 -5.33 13.75 -15.43
N GLN A 280 -4.95 14.94 -14.98
CA GLN A 280 -3.57 15.43 -15.14
C GLN A 280 -2.52 14.71 -14.29
N ALA A 281 -2.94 14.02 -13.21
CA ALA A 281 -2.03 13.23 -12.38
C ALA A 281 -1.82 11.81 -12.93
N VAL A 282 -2.86 11.20 -13.51
CA VAL A 282 -2.79 9.83 -14.07
C VAL A 282 -1.98 9.80 -15.37
N GLU A 283 -2.13 10.81 -16.23
CA GLU A 283 -1.43 10.88 -17.52
C GLU A 283 0.10 11.08 -17.38
N LYS A 284 0.55 11.72 -16.29
CA LYS A 284 1.98 11.91 -15.99
C LYS A 284 2.67 10.69 -15.40
N ASP A 285 1.92 9.75 -14.81
CA ASP A 285 2.48 8.50 -14.30
C ASP A 285 2.59 7.45 -15.41
N GLU A 286 1.68 7.43 -16.39
CA GLU A 286 1.81 6.55 -17.58
C GLU A 286 3.01 6.92 -18.46
N GLU A 287 3.30 8.21 -18.66
CA GLU A 287 4.42 8.69 -19.49
C GLU A 287 5.81 8.41 -18.86
N LYS A 288 5.89 7.99 -17.59
CA LYS A 288 7.15 7.60 -16.92
C LYS A 288 7.36 6.09 -16.80
N THR A 289 6.39 5.29 -17.22
CA THR A 289 6.45 3.82 -17.23
C THR A 289 6.59 3.22 -18.63
N LEU A 290 6.74 4.06 -19.65
CA LEU A 290 7.23 3.72 -20.99
C LEU A 290 8.66 4.25 -21.16
#